data_AF-A0A1J4W4B7-F1
#
_entry.id   AF-A0A1J4W4B7-F1
#
_cell.length_a   1.000
_cell.length_b   1.000
_cell.length_c   1.000
_cell.angle_alpha   90.00
_cell.angle_beta   90.00
_cell.angle_gamma   90.00
#
_symmetry.space_group_name_H-M   'P 1'
#
loop_
_entity.id
_entity.type
_entity.pdbx_description
1 polymer ?
#
loop_
_entity_poly.entity_id
_entity_poly.type
_entity_poly.pdbx_seq_one_letter_code
_entity_poly.pdbx_strand_id
1 'polypeptide(L)'
;MVKMKNGDKGYTKPRLWNKILANVGIGLAVILTGFVSTNALMNTYIQKLNQDIKDSATTVVFSSGYDPTHLPKPIIAGAIDFFMYAPITLRQNLMGNKVDWYSNATKNEMLEILVNPQYDNVVFIGHGASDNYATPDGDLTSSDIMVRRFLLKEENLTKKGEIIQYTCGGGGGISLRRVLSANLKGDKGYGFEKNISIFENWGKAWKELILVL
;
A
#
# COMPACT_ATOMS: atom_id res chain seq x y z
N MET A 1 -38.23 14.31 -65.34
CA MET A 1 -38.78 14.13 -63.98
C MET A 1 -38.30 12.77 -63.46
N VAL A 2 -37.18 12.75 -62.71
CA VAL A 2 -36.56 11.50 -62.21
C VAL A 2 -37.03 11.27 -60.78
N LYS A 3 -37.79 10.20 -60.54
CA LYS A 3 -38.16 9.75 -59.20
C LYS A 3 -36.92 9.14 -58.53
N MET A 4 -36.40 9.81 -57.51
CA MET A 4 -35.40 9.21 -56.61
C MET A 4 -36.10 8.15 -55.74
N LYS A 5 -35.61 6.90 -55.82
CA LYS A 5 -35.97 5.83 -54.88
C LYS A 5 -35.28 6.10 -53.54
N ASN A 6 -36.07 6.27 -52.49
CA ASN A 6 -35.61 6.13 -51.11
C ASN A 6 -35.17 4.67 -50.91
N GLY A 7 -33.85 4.45 -50.89
CA GLY A 7 -33.25 3.18 -50.50
C GLY A 7 -33.08 3.12 -48.99
N ASP A 8 -33.73 2.14 -48.37
CA ASP A 8 -33.72 1.83 -46.95
C ASP A 8 -32.35 1.98 -46.28
N LYS A 9 -32.30 2.79 -45.22
CA LYS A 9 -31.24 2.68 -44.21
C LYS A 9 -31.48 1.37 -43.46
N GLY A 10 -30.82 0.31 -43.90
CA GLY A 10 -30.83 -0.99 -43.24
C GLY A 10 -30.35 -0.87 -41.79
N TYR A 11 -31.29 -0.76 -40.85
CA TYR A 11 -31.03 -0.95 -39.43
C TYR A 11 -30.68 -2.42 -39.22
N THR A 12 -29.38 -2.74 -39.24
CA THR A 12 -28.89 -4.04 -38.82
C THR A 12 -29.19 -4.19 -37.33
N LYS A 13 -30.16 -5.07 -36.99
CA LYS A 13 -30.41 -5.45 -35.59
C LYS A 13 -29.08 -5.85 -34.96
N PRO A 14 -28.69 -5.27 -33.81
CA PRO A 14 -27.45 -5.65 -33.15
C PRO A 14 -27.48 -7.15 -32.90
N ARG A 15 -26.47 -7.86 -33.42
CA ARG A 15 -26.30 -9.31 -33.24
C ARG A 15 -26.40 -9.61 -31.75
N LEU A 16 -27.10 -10.69 -31.38
CA LEU A 16 -27.34 -11.13 -29.99
C LEU A 16 -26.09 -11.01 -29.10
N TRP A 17 -24.91 -11.31 -29.66
CA TRP A 17 -23.59 -11.14 -29.06
C TRP A 17 -23.29 -9.73 -28.54
N ASN A 18 -23.66 -8.67 -29.25
CA ASN A 18 -23.43 -7.29 -28.82
C ASN A 18 -24.28 -6.93 -27.59
N LYS A 19 -25.49 -7.49 -27.48
CA LYS A 19 -26.35 -7.29 -26.29
C LYS A 19 -25.81 -8.05 -25.09
N ILE A 20 -25.32 -9.28 -25.29
CA ILE A 20 -24.70 -10.08 -24.23
C ILE A 20 -23.44 -9.38 -23.70
N LEU A 21 -22.54 -8.92 -24.59
CA LEU A 21 -21.34 -8.19 -24.21
C LEU A 21 -21.66 -6.88 -23.48
N ALA A 22 -22.67 -6.14 -23.92
CA ALA A 22 -23.11 -4.92 -23.24
C ALA A 22 -23.62 -5.19 -21.82
N ASN A 23 -24.45 -6.23 -21.64
CA ASN A 23 -24.98 -6.59 -20.32
C ASN A 23 -23.88 -7.09 -19.37
N VAL A 24 -22.92 -7.89 -19.88
CA VAL A 24 -21.75 -8.30 -19.10
C VAL A 24 -20.90 -7.08 -18.71
N GLY A 25 -20.68 -6.16 -19.64
CA GLY A 25 -19.96 -4.91 -19.38
C GLY A 25 -20.62 -4.04 -18.30
N ILE A 26 -21.94 -3.87 -18.36
CA ILE A 26 -22.72 -3.15 -17.34
C ILE A 26 -22.61 -3.86 -15.98
N GLY A 27 -22.75 -5.20 -15.95
CA GLY A 27 -22.61 -5.98 -14.73
C GLY A 27 -21.24 -5.80 -14.07
N LEU A 28 -20.16 -5.89 -14.85
CA LEU A 28 -18.80 -5.67 -14.36
C LEU A 28 -18.58 -4.23 -13.88
N ALA A 29 -19.13 -3.24 -14.58
CA ALA A 29 -19.05 -1.84 -14.16
C ALA A 29 -19.73 -1.61 -12.82
N VAL A 30 -20.94 -2.16 -12.61
CA VAL A 30 -21.66 -2.04 -11.33
C VAL A 30 -20.88 -2.68 -10.19
N ILE A 31 -20.30 -3.86 -10.40
CA ILE A 31 -19.47 -4.55 -9.39
C ILE A 31 -18.24 -3.70 -9.05
N LEU A 32 -17.53 -3.20 -10.06
CA LEU A 32 -16.33 -2.37 -9.87
C LEU A 32 -16.67 -1.05 -9.16
N THR A 33 -17.77 -0.39 -9.55
CA THR A 33 -18.25 0.83 -8.88
C THR A 33 -18.60 0.53 -7.42
N GLY A 34 -19.35 -0.53 -7.13
CA GLY A 34 -19.68 -0.93 -5.76
C GLY A 34 -18.44 -1.17 -4.91
N PHE A 35 -17.44 -1.86 -5.47
CA PHE A 35 -16.16 -2.12 -4.81
C PHE A 35 -15.39 -0.83 -4.51
N VAL A 36 -15.22 0.04 -5.50
CA VAL A 36 -14.52 1.33 -5.35
C VAL A 36 -15.25 2.23 -4.35
N SER A 37 -16.57 2.35 -4.44
CA SER A 37 -17.36 3.15 -3.50
C SER A 37 -17.28 2.63 -2.07
N THR A 38 -17.32 1.30 -1.88
CA THR A 38 -17.19 0.68 -0.55
C THR A 38 -15.82 1.00 0.04
N ASN A 39 -14.75 0.83 -0.73
CA ASN A 39 -13.40 1.09 -0.28
C ASN A 39 -13.17 2.58 0.05
N ALA A 40 -13.75 3.50 -0.74
CA ALA A 40 -13.72 4.94 -0.46
C ALA A 40 -14.41 5.28 0.87
N LEU A 41 -15.63 4.76 1.10
CA LEU A 41 -16.37 4.95 2.34
C LEU A 41 -15.62 4.40 3.55
N MET A 42 -15.02 3.21 3.40
CA MET A 42 -14.20 2.61 4.45
C MET A 42 -12.99 3.47 4.77
N ASN A 43 -12.23 3.93 3.77
CA ASN A 43 -11.09 4.81 4.01
C ASN A 43 -11.49 6.08 4.78
N THR A 44 -12.59 6.74 4.40
CA THR A 44 -13.09 7.92 5.11
C THR A 44 -13.47 7.60 6.56
N TYR A 45 -14.17 6.48 6.79
CA TYR A 45 -14.57 6.08 8.15
C TYR A 45 -13.36 5.72 9.02
N ILE A 46 -12.44 4.93 8.49
CA ILE A 46 -11.21 4.53 9.18
C ILE A 46 -10.30 5.72 9.47
N GLN A 47 -10.20 6.69 8.55
CA GLN A 47 -9.45 7.92 8.78
C GLN A 47 -10.00 8.69 9.99
N LYS A 48 -11.34 8.77 10.13
CA LYS A 48 -11.97 9.39 11.29
C LYS A 48 -11.64 8.62 12.57
N LEU A 49 -11.81 7.30 12.57
CA LEU A 49 -11.46 6.46 13.74
C LEU A 49 -10.00 6.65 14.17
N ASN A 50 -9.09 6.70 13.21
CA ASN A 50 -7.67 6.87 13.47
C ASN A 50 -7.33 8.23 14.10
N GLN A 51 -8.10 9.29 13.82
CA GLN A 51 -7.95 10.60 14.46
C GLN A 51 -8.41 10.62 15.91
N ASP A 52 -9.33 9.73 16.29
CA ASP A 52 -9.89 9.66 17.64
C ASP A 52 -9.00 8.88 18.62
N ILE A 53 -7.97 8.17 18.12
CA ILE A 53 -6.99 7.46 18.95
C ILE A 53 -6.01 8.46 19.59
N LYS A 54 -5.98 8.50 20.92
CA LYS A 54 -5.11 9.36 21.73
C LYS A 54 -4.16 8.53 22.58
N ASP A 55 -2.99 9.09 22.88
CA ASP A 55 -2.00 8.56 23.82
C ASP A 55 -1.57 7.09 23.57
N SER A 56 -1.43 6.73 22.29
CA SER A 56 -1.03 5.40 21.85
C SER A 56 0.38 5.34 21.28
N ALA A 57 0.96 4.13 21.20
CA ALA A 57 2.08 3.88 20.29
C ALA A 57 1.66 4.22 18.84
N THR A 58 2.59 4.77 18.06
CA THR A 58 2.30 5.19 16.68
C THR A 58 2.94 4.25 15.69
N THR A 59 2.18 3.89 14.67
CA THR A 59 2.63 3.15 13.50
C THR A 59 2.83 4.13 12.36
N VAL A 60 4.05 4.21 11.85
CA VAL A 60 4.30 4.91 10.59
C VAL A 60 4.09 3.96 9.42
N VAL A 61 3.35 4.42 8.41
CA VAL A 61 3.17 3.69 7.14
C VAL A 61 3.77 4.49 6.02
N PHE A 62 4.62 3.84 5.22
CA PHE A 62 5.15 4.38 3.98
C PHE A 62 4.56 3.64 2.81
N SER A 63 4.02 4.38 1.83
CA SER A 63 3.68 3.84 0.52
C SER A 63 4.55 4.47 -0.54
N SER A 64 4.90 3.71 -1.59
CA SER A 64 5.74 4.19 -2.67
C SER A 64 5.14 3.82 -4.01
N GLY A 65 5.04 4.82 -4.87
CA GLY A 65 4.64 4.64 -6.25
C GLY A 65 5.82 4.41 -7.20
N TYR A 66 7.00 4.04 -6.69
CA TYR A 66 8.08 3.60 -7.56
C TYR A 66 7.59 2.49 -8.47
N ASP A 67 7.74 2.64 -9.78
CA ASP A 67 7.36 1.63 -10.77
C ASP A 67 8.31 1.71 -11.96
N PRO A 68 8.89 0.59 -12.40
CA PRO A 68 9.70 0.54 -13.62
C PRO A 68 8.88 0.80 -14.90
N THR A 69 7.54 0.75 -14.88
CA THR A 69 6.70 0.84 -16.11
C THR A 69 6.33 2.25 -16.58
N HIS A 70 7.02 3.29 -16.09
CA HIS A 70 6.88 4.71 -16.49
C HIS A 70 5.54 5.40 -16.14
N LEU A 71 4.65 4.77 -15.38
CA LEU A 71 3.48 5.45 -14.86
C LEU A 71 3.88 6.55 -13.85
N PRO A 72 3.14 7.67 -13.73
CA PRO A 72 3.48 8.71 -12.77
C PRO A 72 3.43 8.18 -11.34
N LYS A 73 4.56 8.24 -10.63
CA LYS A 73 4.72 7.72 -9.26
C LYS A 73 3.59 8.16 -8.30
N PRO A 74 3.13 9.42 -8.29
CA PRO A 74 2.04 9.83 -7.41
C PRO A 74 0.71 9.10 -7.69
N ILE A 75 0.43 8.74 -8.96
CA ILE A 75 -0.79 8.01 -9.32
C ILE A 75 -0.75 6.59 -8.76
N ILE A 76 0.42 5.94 -8.84
CA ILE A 76 0.62 4.57 -8.35
C ILE A 76 0.57 4.55 -6.82
N ALA A 77 1.25 5.50 -6.17
CA ALA A 77 1.18 5.67 -4.72
C ALA A 77 -0.27 5.88 -4.27
N GLY A 78 -1.02 6.75 -4.95
CA GLY A 78 -2.44 6.98 -4.65
C GLY A 78 -3.32 5.74 -4.83
N ALA A 79 -3.04 4.90 -5.83
CA ALA A 79 -3.73 3.62 -5.99
C ALA A 79 -3.40 2.64 -4.86
N ILE A 80 -2.13 2.55 -4.46
CA ILE A 80 -1.67 1.75 -3.31
C ILE A 80 -2.37 2.23 -2.03
N ASP A 81 -2.34 3.53 -1.76
CA ASP A 81 -3.00 4.16 -0.62
C ASP A 81 -4.47 3.81 -0.59
N PHE A 82 -5.16 3.99 -1.73
CA PHE A 82 -6.58 3.71 -1.83
C PHE A 82 -6.90 2.28 -1.38
N PHE A 83 -6.19 1.26 -1.88
CA PHE A 83 -6.51 -0.13 -1.56
C PHE A 83 -6.00 -0.59 -0.19
N MET A 84 -4.86 -0.07 0.26
CA MET A 84 -4.17 -0.55 1.46
C MET A 84 -4.55 0.21 2.73
N TYR A 85 -5.06 1.44 2.63
CA TYR A 85 -5.29 2.30 3.79
C TYR A 85 -6.20 1.67 4.84
N ALA A 86 -7.43 1.28 4.46
CA ALA A 86 -8.41 0.70 5.38
C ALA A 86 -7.91 -0.57 6.10
N PRO A 87 -7.45 -1.64 5.43
CA PRO A 87 -7.07 -2.87 6.13
C PRO A 87 -5.85 -2.68 7.05
N ILE A 88 -4.86 -1.88 6.65
CA ILE A 88 -3.68 -1.60 7.46
C ILE A 88 -4.04 -0.76 8.67
N THR A 89 -4.74 0.35 8.45
CA THR A 89 -5.07 1.30 9.51
C THR A 89 -6.01 0.68 10.52
N LEU A 90 -7.06 -0.03 10.08
CA LEU A 90 -7.97 -0.70 10.98
C LEU A 90 -7.27 -1.77 11.84
N ARG A 91 -6.37 -2.58 11.25
CA ARG A 91 -5.61 -3.58 12.02
C ARG A 91 -4.79 -2.91 13.12
N GLN A 92 -4.06 -1.85 12.79
CA GLN A 92 -3.25 -1.11 13.75
C GLN A 92 -4.12 -0.45 14.83
N ASN A 93 -5.26 0.14 14.46
CA ASN A 93 -6.21 0.74 15.38
C ASN A 93 -6.82 -0.29 16.35
N LEU A 94 -7.13 -1.51 15.90
CA LEU A 94 -7.60 -2.61 16.75
C LEU A 94 -6.53 -3.07 17.75
N MET A 95 -5.26 -2.91 17.40
CA MET A 95 -4.12 -3.13 18.31
C MET A 95 -3.86 -1.93 19.23
N GLY A 96 -4.69 -0.89 19.16
CA GLY A 96 -4.56 0.33 19.95
C GLY A 96 -3.51 1.30 19.42
N ASN A 97 -3.01 1.13 18.19
CA ASN A 97 -2.02 2.02 17.58
C ASN A 97 -2.67 3.07 16.68
N LYS A 98 -2.19 4.31 16.78
CA LYS A 98 -2.47 5.35 15.78
C LYS A 98 -1.60 5.15 14.54
N VAL A 99 -2.11 5.49 13.36
CA VAL A 99 -1.38 5.41 12.10
C VAL A 99 -1.11 6.79 11.51
N ASP A 100 0.16 7.07 11.22
CA ASP A 100 0.57 8.21 10.41
C ASP A 100 1.04 7.71 9.04
N TRP A 101 0.38 8.16 7.98
CA TRP A 101 0.55 7.65 6.62
C TRP A 101 1.32 8.65 5.75
N TYR A 102 2.41 8.20 5.15
CA TYR A 102 3.29 8.99 4.29
C TYR A 102 3.32 8.39 2.89
N SER A 103 2.63 9.07 1.98
CA SER A 103 2.55 8.69 0.58
C SER A 103 3.74 9.25 -0.21
N ASN A 104 4.46 8.35 -0.88
CA ASN A 104 5.57 8.67 -1.78
C ASN A 104 6.65 9.55 -1.13
N ALA A 105 6.99 9.28 0.13
CA ALA A 105 8.07 9.95 0.84
C ALA A 105 9.43 9.61 0.24
N THR A 106 10.29 10.62 0.10
CA THR A 106 11.67 10.47 -0.33
C THR A 106 12.50 9.69 0.69
N LYS A 107 13.65 9.18 0.26
CA LYS A 107 14.58 8.46 1.13
C LYS A 107 14.99 9.28 2.36
N ASN A 108 15.26 10.57 2.17
CA ASN A 108 15.66 11.44 3.27
C ASN A 108 14.51 11.71 4.25
N GLU A 109 13.30 12.00 3.75
CA GLU A 109 12.11 12.16 4.60
C GLU A 109 11.85 10.88 5.41
N MET A 110 11.94 9.71 4.77
CA MET A 110 11.77 8.43 5.45
C MET A 110 12.79 8.24 6.57
N LEU A 111 14.08 8.54 6.33
CA LEU A 111 15.10 8.43 7.37
C LEU A 111 14.84 9.39 8.54
N GLU A 112 14.42 10.62 8.27
CA GLU A 112 14.05 11.60 9.30
C GLU A 112 12.81 11.17 10.11
N ILE A 113 11.84 10.55 9.46
CA ILE A 113 10.66 10.01 10.13
C ILE A 113 11.04 8.77 10.95
N LEU A 114 11.89 7.88 10.43
CA LEU A 114 12.30 6.66 11.10
C LEU A 114 13.12 6.92 12.38
N VAL A 115 13.79 8.06 12.50
CA VAL A 115 14.53 8.40 13.74
C VAL A 115 13.62 8.96 14.83
N ASN A 116 12.38 9.30 14.51
CA ASN A 116 11.45 9.83 15.49
C ASN A 116 11.04 8.71 16.48
N PRO A 117 11.27 8.90 17.79
CA PRO A 117 10.97 7.90 18.81
C PRO A 117 9.46 7.69 19.04
N GLN A 118 8.58 8.54 18.49
CA GLN A 118 7.13 8.36 18.60
C GLN A 118 6.63 7.14 17.82
N TYR A 119 7.39 6.70 16.80
CA TYR A 119 7.03 5.57 15.96
C TYR A 119 7.68 4.29 16.48
N ASP A 120 6.85 3.42 17.05
CA ASP A 120 7.26 2.10 17.54
C ASP A 120 7.08 1.02 16.46
N ASN A 121 6.08 1.18 15.58
CA ASN A 121 5.80 0.24 14.50
C ASN A 121 6.06 0.90 13.14
N VAL A 122 6.43 0.10 12.14
CA VAL A 122 6.73 0.57 10.77
C VAL A 122 6.09 -0.36 9.76
N VAL A 123 5.44 0.20 8.75
CA VAL A 123 4.90 -0.55 7.60
C VAL A 123 5.45 0.04 6.31
N PHE A 124 5.96 -0.81 5.43
CA PHE A 124 6.41 -0.45 4.09
C PHE A 124 5.48 -1.08 3.05
N ILE A 125 5.02 -0.32 2.05
CA ILE A 125 4.08 -0.78 1.03
C ILE A 125 4.52 -0.32 -0.36
N GLY A 126 4.82 -1.25 -1.26
CA GLY A 126 5.24 -0.92 -2.62
C GLY A 126 6.33 -1.86 -3.12
N HIS A 127 7.28 -1.32 -3.87
CA HIS A 127 8.44 -2.09 -4.34
C HIS A 127 9.56 -2.13 -3.29
N GLY A 128 10.31 -3.21 -3.28
CA GLY A 128 11.42 -3.43 -2.35
C GLY A 128 11.83 -4.89 -2.31
N ALA A 129 12.73 -5.20 -1.39
CA ALA A 129 13.15 -6.56 -1.04
C ALA A 129 13.19 -6.69 0.50
N SER A 130 13.68 -7.81 1.02
CA SER A 130 13.85 -7.99 2.47
C SER A 130 14.80 -6.95 3.08
N ASP A 131 15.81 -6.50 2.33
CA ASP A 131 16.90 -5.63 2.77
C ASP A 131 16.79 -4.17 2.29
N ASN A 132 15.79 -3.84 1.48
CA ASN A 132 15.57 -2.50 0.94
C ASN A 132 14.10 -2.17 0.64
N TYR A 133 13.82 -0.88 0.47
CA TYR A 133 12.52 -0.35 0.06
C TYR A 133 12.72 0.75 -0.98
N ALA A 134 12.00 0.66 -2.11
CA ALA A 134 12.15 1.60 -3.21
C ALA A 134 11.36 2.88 -2.93
N THR A 135 12.05 4.01 -2.79
CA THR A 135 11.46 5.35 -2.65
C THR A 135 11.36 6.02 -4.03
N PRO A 136 10.68 7.17 -4.18
CA PRO A 136 10.63 7.86 -5.48
C PRO A 136 11.99 8.38 -5.96
N ASP A 137 12.97 8.57 -5.07
CA ASP A 137 14.27 9.17 -5.36
C ASP A 137 15.47 8.22 -5.17
N GLY A 138 15.25 6.99 -4.74
CA GLY A 138 16.27 5.94 -4.63
C GLY A 138 15.83 4.81 -3.72
N ASP A 139 16.73 3.88 -3.39
CA ASP A 139 16.39 2.83 -2.43
C ASP A 139 16.80 3.25 -1.01
N LEU A 140 15.89 3.04 -0.06
CA LEU A 140 16.19 2.99 1.37
C LEU A 140 16.69 1.57 1.68
N THR A 141 17.98 1.44 1.99
CA THR A 141 18.61 0.15 2.27
C THR A 141 18.89 -0.02 3.76
N SER A 142 19.11 -1.27 4.16
CA SER A 142 19.56 -1.59 5.51
C SER A 142 20.91 -0.94 5.86
N SER A 143 21.78 -0.74 4.86
CA SER A 143 23.04 -0.01 5.01
C SER A 143 22.82 1.45 5.36
N ASP A 144 21.84 2.13 4.73
CA ASP A 144 21.52 3.52 5.06
C ASP A 144 21.11 3.67 6.53
N ILE A 145 20.27 2.75 7.02
CA ILE A 145 19.82 2.73 8.42
C ILE A 145 20.98 2.47 9.37
N MET A 146 21.87 1.52 9.05
CA MET A 146 23.05 1.22 9.87
C MET A 146 24.05 2.37 9.90
N VAL A 147 24.32 3.00 8.75
CA VAL A 147 25.19 4.18 8.63
C VAL A 147 24.63 5.31 9.48
N ARG A 148 23.32 5.57 9.35
CA ARG A 148 22.63 6.60 10.11
C ARG A 148 22.71 6.34 11.62
N ARG A 149 22.49 5.09 12.06
CA ARG A 149 22.64 4.69 13.46
C ARG A 149 24.07 4.85 13.98
N PHE A 150 25.07 4.38 13.23
CA PHE A 150 26.45 4.29 13.70
C PHE A 150 27.21 5.61 13.57
N LEU A 151 27.14 6.27 12.41
CA LEU A 151 27.88 7.50 12.15
C LEU A 151 27.20 8.72 12.77
N LEU A 152 25.87 8.79 12.75
CA LEU A 152 25.13 9.95 13.25
C LEU A 152 24.64 9.77 14.70
N LYS A 153 24.91 8.61 15.32
CA LYS A 153 24.53 8.27 16.70
C LYS A 153 23.02 8.44 16.97
N GLU A 154 22.19 8.18 15.97
CA GLU A 154 20.73 8.27 16.08
C GLU A 154 20.16 6.98 16.70
N GLU A 155 20.20 6.89 18.03
CA GLU A 155 19.81 5.68 18.78
C GLU A 155 18.30 5.33 18.65
N ASN A 156 17.47 6.30 18.30
CA ASN A 156 16.01 6.18 18.14
C ASN A 156 15.55 5.47 16.85
N LEU A 157 16.49 5.03 16.01
CA LEU A 157 16.20 4.16 14.86
C LEU A 157 15.74 2.76 15.25
N THR A 158 15.85 2.40 16.52
CA THR A 158 15.39 1.10 17.02
C THR A 158 13.89 1.14 17.28
N LYS A 159 13.16 0.20 16.71
CA LYS A 159 11.71 0.07 16.80
C LYS A 159 11.34 -1.03 17.78
N LYS A 160 10.30 -0.77 18.58
CA LYS A 160 9.84 -1.67 19.65
C LYS A 160 8.65 -2.53 19.24
N GLY A 161 7.94 -2.08 18.21
CA GLY A 161 6.72 -2.68 17.69
C GLY A 161 6.95 -3.58 16.48
N GLU A 162 5.93 -3.72 15.65
CA GLU A 162 5.95 -4.54 14.44
C GLU A 162 6.63 -3.82 13.28
N ILE A 163 7.44 -4.56 12.52
CA ILE A 163 7.92 -4.12 11.21
C ILE A 163 7.28 -5.00 10.14
N ILE A 164 6.46 -4.39 9.30
CA ILE A 164 5.69 -5.08 8.26
C ILE A 164 6.16 -4.61 6.88
N GLN A 165 6.44 -5.54 5.98
CA GLN A 165 6.82 -5.25 4.60
C GLN A 165 5.82 -5.88 3.62
N TYR A 166 4.99 -5.03 3.02
CA TYR A 166 4.17 -5.34 1.84
C TYR A 166 4.95 -5.01 0.56
N THR A 167 6.12 -5.60 0.46
CA THR A 167 7.03 -5.45 -0.68
C THR A 167 7.26 -6.79 -1.35
N CYS A 168 7.81 -6.77 -2.57
CA CYS A 168 8.46 -7.98 -3.08
C CYS A 168 9.47 -8.47 -2.05
N GLY A 169 9.56 -9.79 -1.91
CA GLY A 169 10.53 -10.46 -1.06
C GLY A 169 11.85 -10.72 -1.78
N GLY A 170 12.65 -11.59 -1.17
CA GLY A 170 14.01 -11.89 -1.65
C GLY A 170 15.01 -10.83 -1.19
N GLY A 171 16.26 -10.89 -1.66
CA GLY A 171 17.37 -10.07 -1.16
C GLY A 171 18.46 -10.94 -0.55
N GLY A 172 19.67 -10.38 -0.45
CA GLY A 172 20.86 -11.10 0.04
C GLY A 172 21.50 -10.48 1.28
N GLY A 173 21.02 -9.31 1.70
CA GLY A 173 21.57 -8.55 2.82
C GLY A 173 20.86 -8.80 4.15
N ILE A 174 21.25 -8.00 5.14
CA ILE A 174 20.54 -7.90 6.42
C ILE A 174 19.17 -7.28 6.14
N SER A 175 18.09 -7.85 6.65
CA SER A 175 16.75 -7.33 6.40
C SER A 175 16.49 -5.97 7.07
N LEU A 176 15.62 -5.14 6.47
CA LEU A 176 15.17 -3.87 7.05
C LEU A 176 14.59 -4.09 8.44
N ARG A 177 13.80 -5.15 8.58
CA ARG A 177 13.26 -5.59 9.86
C ARG A 177 14.37 -5.85 10.89
N ARG A 178 15.43 -6.58 10.53
CA ARG A 178 16.54 -6.86 11.46
C ARG A 178 17.30 -5.60 11.87
N VAL A 179 17.56 -4.68 10.94
CA VAL A 179 18.24 -3.43 11.31
C VAL A 179 17.36 -2.53 12.16
N LEU A 180 16.05 -2.44 11.90
CA LEU A 180 15.12 -1.63 12.69
C LEU A 180 14.81 -2.25 14.05
N SER A 181 14.78 -3.58 14.18
CA SER A 181 14.42 -4.30 15.41
C SER A 181 15.59 -4.70 16.29
N ALA A 182 16.82 -4.23 16.03
CA ALA A 182 18.08 -4.80 16.56
C ALA A 182 18.21 -5.00 18.10
N ASN A 183 17.27 -4.52 18.93
CA ASN A 183 17.21 -4.77 20.38
C ASN A 183 15.99 -5.62 20.85
N LEU A 184 15.17 -6.15 19.94
CA LEU A 184 13.98 -6.93 20.32
C LEU A 184 14.26 -8.43 20.44
N LYS A 185 13.97 -8.98 21.63
CA LYS A 185 13.66 -10.41 21.78
C LYS A 185 12.32 -10.68 21.09
N GLY A 186 12.35 -10.97 19.80
CA GLY A 186 11.17 -11.29 19.01
C GLY A 186 11.07 -10.39 17.80
N ASP A 187 11.28 -11.00 16.64
CA ASP A 187 11.16 -10.36 15.34
C ASP A 187 9.65 -10.20 15.02
N LYS A 188 9.01 -9.14 15.53
CA LYS A 188 7.56 -8.92 15.39
C LYS A 188 7.23 -8.30 14.03
N GLY A 189 6.13 -8.76 13.42
CA GLY A 189 5.70 -8.39 12.08
C GLY A 189 6.01 -9.46 11.04
N TYR A 190 5.83 -9.14 9.76
CA TYR A 190 6.04 -10.07 8.65
C TYR A 190 6.46 -9.34 7.39
N GLY A 191 7.09 -10.09 6.49
CA GLY A 191 7.35 -9.67 5.12
C GLY A 191 7.11 -10.85 4.20
N PHE A 192 7.56 -10.71 2.96
CA PHE A 192 7.51 -11.79 2.00
C PHE A 192 8.93 -12.19 1.62
N GLU A 193 9.11 -13.47 1.31
CA GLU A 193 10.39 -14.03 0.83
C GLU A 193 10.40 -14.24 -0.69
N LYS A 194 9.29 -13.87 -1.36
CA LYS A 194 9.09 -14.08 -2.79
C LYS A 194 8.53 -12.82 -3.46
N ASN A 195 8.62 -12.76 -4.78
CA ASN A 195 7.85 -11.79 -5.56
C ASN A 195 6.35 -12.01 -5.32
N ILE A 196 5.65 -10.91 -5.05
CA ILE A 196 4.22 -10.88 -4.81
C ILE A 196 3.57 -9.79 -5.63
N SER A 197 2.32 -10.01 -6.01
CA SER A 197 1.53 -8.97 -6.67
C SER A 197 0.91 -8.02 -5.66
N ILE A 198 0.51 -6.82 -6.13
CA ILE A 198 -0.24 -5.86 -5.30
C ILE A 198 -1.56 -6.44 -4.78
N PHE A 199 -2.22 -7.32 -5.54
CA PHE A 199 -3.45 -7.99 -5.10
C PHE A 199 -3.19 -9.03 -4.01
N GLU A 200 -2.05 -9.73 -4.06
CA GLU A 200 -1.63 -10.63 -2.98
C GLU A 200 -1.30 -9.84 -1.71
N ASN A 201 -0.64 -8.68 -1.84
CA ASN A 201 -0.41 -7.75 -0.73
C ASN A 201 -1.74 -7.30 -0.09
N TRP A 202 -2.69 -6.87 -0.92
CA TRP A 202 -4.00 -6.42 -0.47
C TRP A 202 -4.80 -7.55 0.22
N GLY A 203 -4.85 -8.74 -0.38
CA GLY A 203 -5.52 -9.90 0.22
C GLY A 203 -4.85 -10.33 1.53
N LYS A 204 -3.51 -10.26 1.62
CA LYS A 204 -2.78 -10.50 2.86
C LYS A 204 -3.14 -9.47 3.93
N ALA A 205 -3.27 -8.19 3.58
CA ALA A 205 -3.65 -7.15 4.54
C ALA A 205 -5.01 -7.41 5.18
N TRP A 206 -6.00 -7.82 4.39
CA TRP A 206 -7.31 -8.25 4.92
C TRP A 206 -7.22 -9.51 5.77
N LYS A 207 -6.41 -10.49 5.35
CA LYS A 207 -6.21 -11.71 6.14
C LYS A 207 -5.59 -11.42 7.51
N GLU A 208 -4.60 -10.53 7.56
CA GLU A 208 -3.90 -10.15 8.79
C GLU A 208 -4.75 -9.28 9.71
N LEU A 209 -5.72 -8.53 9.17
CA LEU A 209 -6.76 -7.89 9.97
C LEU A 209 -7.63 -8.93 10.69
N ILE A 210 -8.05 -9.99 10.00
CA ILE A 210 -8.91 -11.05 10.57
C ILE A 210 -8.24 -11.75 11.75
N LEU A 211 -6.91 -11.88 11.74
CA LEU A 211 -6.16 -12.52 12.82
C LEU A 211 -6.12 -11.70 14.13
N VAL A 212 -6.51 -10.43 14.08
CA VAL A 212 -6.55 -9.51 15.23
C VAL A 212 -7.97 -9.35 15.79
N LEU A 213 -8.98 -9.87 15.09
CA LEU A 213 -10.38 -9.94 15.54
C LEU A 213 -10.62 -11.21 16.39
#